data_AF-A0A1W2BRT1-F1
#
_entry.id   AF-A0A1W2BRT1-F1
#
_cell.length_a   1.000
_cell.length_b   1.000
_cell.length_c   1.000
_cell.angle_alpha   90.00
_cell.angle_beta   90.00
_cell.angle_gamma   90.00
#
_symmetry.space_group_name_H-M   'P 1'
#
loop_
_entity.id
_entity.type
_entity.pdbx_description
1 polymer ?
#
loop_
_entity_poly.entity_id
_entity_poly.type
_entity_poly.pdbx_seq_one_letter_code
_entity_poly.pdbx_strand_id
1 'polypeptide(L)'
;MQMKKHFQNLYEILRKSEAYFKLCCGQDRIKTRSACGSYKINFWTALTIVCAFVYSPPAFAQMENILLNHDFSCFQGKTGGTKERSPVIFPHEAHMDVLECLDCHHLYENGENVLDESDLEEGDPNTNCCSCHNSTTKINLEDAFHNSCIPCHNENSKKFWIPRKGIQWKAFLTPSDQLLPTLCGECHILPKSTSPE
;
A
#
# COMPACT_ATOMS: atom_id res chain seq x y z
N MET A 1 -16.50 -40.96 -31.58
CA MET A 1 -15.55 -41.67 -30.70
C MET A 1 -14.28 -40.84 -30.41
N GLN A 2 -14.42 -39.54 -30.08
CA GLN A 2 -13.29 -38.60 -29.91
C GLN A 2 -13.34 -37.80 -28.58
N MET A 3 -14.46 -37.76 -27.85
CA MET A 3 -14.54 -37.05 -26.57
C MET A 3 -13.94 -37.81 -25.36
N LYS A 4 -13.80 -39.14 -25.40
CA LYS A 4 -13.23 -39.89 -24.26
C LYS A 4 -11.71 -39.76 -24.12
N LYS A 5 -11.00 -39.36 -25.17
CA LYS A 5 -9.53 -39.18 -25.14
C LYS A 5 -9.08 -37.87 -24.48
N HIS A 6 -9.94 -36.84 -24.44
CA HIS A 6 -9.59 -35.56 -23.82
C HIS A 6 -9.67 -35.58 -22.29
N PHE A 7 -10.57 -36.37 -21.69
CA PHE A 7 -10.70 -36.47 -20.24
C PHE A 7 -9.57 -37.26 -19.57
N GLN A 8 -9.01 -38.28 -20.24
CA GLN A 8 -7.86 -39.04 -19.70
C GLN A 8 -6.57 -38.20 -19.68
N ASN A 9 -6.43 -37.23 -20.57
CA ASN A 9 -5.24 -36.40 -20.67
C ASN A 9 -5.15 -35.34 -19.55
N LEU A 10 -6.29 -34.80 -19.10
CA LEU A 10 -6.33 -33.87 -17.96
C LEU A 10 -6.02 -34.56 -16.62
N TYR A 11 -6.44 -35.81 -16.45
CA TYR A 11 -6.19 -36.58 -15.22
C TYR A 11 -4.71 -36.91 -15.02
N GLU A 12 -3.98 -37.23 -16.10
CA GLU A 12 -2.53 -37.48 -16.06
C GLU A 12 -1.69 -36.19 -15.84
N ILE A 13 -2.19 -35.04 -16.30
CA ILE A 13 -1.52 -33.74 -16.07
C ILE A 13 -1.64 -33.32 -14.60
N LEU A 14 -2.81 -33.51 -13.97
CA LEU A 14 -3.02 -33.20 -12.55
C LEU A 14 -2.30 -34.18 -11.61
N ARG A 15 -2.08 -35.43 -12.02
CA ARG A 15 -1.28 -36.41 -11.27
C ARG A 15 0.22 -36.10 -11.25
N LYS A 16 0.75 -35.44 -12.29
CA LYS A 16 2.18 -35.12 -12.39
C LYS A 16 2.62 -33.90 -11.59
N SER A 17 1.70 -33.02 -11.17
CA SER A 17 2.04 -31.84 -10.36
C SER A 17 2.27 -32.15 -8.87
N GLU A 18 1.73 -33.24 -8.34
CA GLU A 18 2.04 -33.67 -6.95
C GLU A 18 3.45 -34.26 -6.80
N ALA A 19 4.14 -34.57 -7.91
CA ALA A 19 5.44 -35.25 -7.90
C ALA A 19 6.66 -34.30 -7.81
N TYR A 20 6.47 -32.97 -7.94
CA TYR A 20 7.57 -32.00 -7.99
C TYR A 20 7.81 -31.18 -6.72
N PHE A 21 7.07 -31.44 -5.64
CA PHE A 21 7.40 -30.87 -4.31
C PHE A 21 8.22 -31.86 -3.49
N LYS A 22 9.35 -32.31 -4.06
CA LYS A 22 10.34 -33.11 -3.36
C LYS A 22 11.72 -32.54 -3.64
N LEU A 23 12.32 -32.03 -2.56
CA LEU A 23 13.72 -31.65 -2.32
C LEU A 23 13.99 -30.14 -2.31
N CYS A 24 14.06 -29.58 -1.09
CA CYS A 24 15.27 -28.95 -0.55
C CYS A 24 15.02 -28.43 0.88
N CYS A 25 15.24 -29.29 1.88
CA CYS A 25 15.81 -28.85 3.16
C CYS A 25 16.49 -30.05 3.81
N GLY A 26 17.82 -30.02 3.87
CA GLY A 26 18.64 -30.98 4.60
C GLY A 26 18.79 -30.56 6.06
N GLN A 27 18.98 -31.56 6.93
CA GLN A 27 19.39 -31.47 8.34
C GLN A 27 18.37 -30.75 9.26
N ASP A 28 17.78 -31.32 10.31
CA ASP A 28 18.20 -32.38 11.21
C ASP A 28 17.02 -33.20 11.72
N ARG A 29 17.36 -34.38 12.22
CA ARG A 29 16.47 -35.44 12.71
C ARG A 29 15.69 -35.00 13.96
N ILE A 30 14.58 -34.27 13.82
CA ILE A 30 13.58 -34.16 14.87
C ILE A 30 12.54 -35.27 14.68
N LYS A 31 12.64 -36.33 15.48
CA LYS A 31 11.58 -37.34 15.62
C LYS A 31 10.36 -36.68 16.27
N THR A 32 9.50 -36.03 15.49
CA THR A 32 8.14 -35.76 15.96
C THR A 32 7.39 -37.10 15.96
N ARG A 33 7.27 -37.69 17.16
CA ARG A 33 6.27 -38.74 17.39
C ARG A 33 4.91 -38.07 17.15
N SER A 34 4.24 -38.37 16.04
CA SER A 34 2.83 -38.03 15.90
C SER A 34 2.06 -38.87 16.92
N ALA A 35 1.79 -38.27 18.07
CA ALA A 35 0.76 -38.76 18.96
C ALA A 35 -0.58 -38.42 18.28
N CYS A 36 -1.08 -39.32 17.45
CA CYS A 36 -2.46 -39.27 16.97
C CYS A 36 -3.39 -39.60 18.14
N GLY A 37 -3.54 -38.64 19.05
CA GLY A 37 -4.50 -38.71 20.14
C GLY A 37 -5.85 -38.23 19.64
N SER A 38 -6.86 -39.12 19.65
CA SER A 38 -8.24 -38.74 19.38
C SER A 38 -8.79 -37.89 20.54
N TYR A 39 -8.67 -36.58 20.43
CA TYR A 39 -9.28 -35.64 21.36
C TYR A 39 -10.79 -35.53 21.05
N LYS A 40 -11.63 -35.96 22.01
CA LYS A 40 -13.09 -35.79 21.92
C LYS A 40 -13.45 -34.38 22.41
N ILE A 41 -13.67 -33.46 21.48
CA ILE A 41 -14.21 -32.12 21.76
C ILE A 41 -15.63 -32.31 22.29
N ASN A 42 -15.90 -31.85 23.52
CA ASN A 42 -17.24 -31.91 24.08
C ASN A 42 -18.10 -30.75 23.54
N PHE A 43 -19.42 -30.89 23.52
CA PHE A 43 -20.33 -29.90 22.93
C PHE A 43 -20.12 -28.48 23.49
N TRP A 44 -19.86 -28.38 24.80
CA TRP A 44 -19.62 -27.09 25.47
C TRP A 44 -18.31 -26.43 25.05
N THR A 45 -17.23 -27.20 24.86
CA THR A 45 -15.95 -26.69 24.35
C THR A 45 -16.11 -26.20 22.90
N ALA A 46 -16.83 -26.95 22.05
CA ALA A 46 -17.14 -26.50 20.70
C ALA A 46 -17.95 -25.19 20.71
N LEU A 47 -18.98 -25.09 21.56
CA LEU A 47 -19.80 -23.89 21.69
C LEU A 47 -18.99 -22.68 22.17
N THR A 48 -18.10 -22.86 23.15
CA THR A 48 -17.25 -21.77 23.66
C THR A 48 -16.27 -21.24 22.60
N ILE A 49 -15.70 -22.12 21.78
CA ILE A 49 -14.81 -21.73 20.69
C ILE A 49 -15.59 -20.96 19.62
N VAL A 50 -16.76 -21.46 19.23
CA VAL A 50 -17.63 -20.77 18.25
C VAL A 50 -18.03 -19.38 18.77
N CYS A 51 -18.43 -19.26 20.03
CA CYS A 51 -18.73 -17.97 20.63
C CYS A 51 -17.49 -17.04 20.62
N ALA A 52 -16.30 -17.53 20.99
CA ALA A 52 -15.08 -16.72 20.96
C ALA A 52 -14.75 -16.20 19.54
N PHE A 53 -14.98 -17.00 18.50
CA PHE A 53 -14.80 -16.57 17.12
C PHE A 53 -15.90 -15.59 16.65
N VAL A 54 -17.14 -15.75 17.11
CA VAL A 54 -18.27 -14.86 16.77
C VAL A 54 -18.18 -13.50 17.47
N TYR A 55 -17.59 -13.46 18.67
CA TYR A 55 -17.40 -12.23 19.44
C TYR A 55 -16.05 -11.55 19.22
N SER A 56 -15.18 -12.10 18.37
CA SER A 56 -13.99 -11.36 17.94
C SER A 56 -14.46 -10.16 17.11
N PRO A 57 -14.16 -8.92 17.51
CA PRO A 57 -14.34 -7.79 16.62
C PRO A 57 -13.61 -8.10 15.32
N PRO A 58 -14.20 -7.80 14.14
CA PRO A 58 -13.40 -7.79 12.93
C PRO A 58 -12.23 -6.84 13.19
N ALA A 59 -11.01 -7.36 13.08
CA ALA A 59 -9.84 -6.50 13.01
C ALA A 59 -10.03 -5.66 11.75
N PHE A 60 -10.46 -4.42 11.92
CA PHE A 60 -10.51 -3.45 10.83
C PHE A 60 -9.06 -3.20 10.43
N ALA A 61 -8.57 -3.96 9.45
CA ALA A 61 -7.35 -3.62 8.75
C ALA A 61 -7.55 -2.25 8.12
N GLN A 62 -6.55 -1.38 8.30
CA GLN A 62 -6.61 0.03 7.91
C GLN A 62 -6.87 0.18 6.41
N MET A 63 -7.42 1.35 6.05
CA MET A 63 -7.73 1.72 4.68
C MET A 63 -6.43 1.83 3.87
N GLU A 64 -6.23 0.93 2.90
CA GLU A 64 -5.06 0.88 2.01
C GLU A 64 -4.82 2.19 1.23
N ASN A 65 -5.86 2.99 0.99
CA ASN A 65 -5.84 4.16 0.13
C ASN A 65 -6.45 5.38 0.81
N ILE A 66 -5.64 6.42 1.04
CA ILE A 66 -6.04 7.70 1.62
C ILE A 66 -6.32 8.69 0.48
N LEU A 67 -7.40 9.47 0.59
CA LEU A 67 -7.68 10.56 -0.33
C LEU A 67 -7.08 11.88 0.21
N LEU A 68 -6.00 12.35 -0.39
CA LEU A 68 -5.39 13.63 -0.04
C LEU A 68 -6.23 14.78 -0.63
N ASN A 69 -7.18 15.27 0.16
CA ASN A 69 -8.16 16.28 -0.23
C ASN A 69 -8.31 17.39 0.83
N HIS A 70 -7.25 18.18 1.04
CA HIS A 70 -7.28 19.30 2.00
C HIS A 70 -8.19 20.43 1.57
N ASP A 71 -8.70 21.21 2.54
CA ASP A 71 -9.59 22.35 2.27
C ASP A 71 -8.94 23.40 1.35
N PHE A 72 -9.76 24.13 0.59
CA PHE A 72 -9.25 25.14 -0.33
C PHE A 72 -8.53 26.30 0.39
N SER A 73 -8.89 26.60 1.64
CA SER A 73 -8.25 27.64 2.45
C SER A 73 -6.76 27.37 2.72
N CYS A 74 -6.34 26.11 2.63
CA CYS A 74 -4.95 25.70 2.78
C CYS A 74 -4.05 26.12 1.60
N PHE A 75 -4.64 26.40 0.43
CA PHE A 75 -3.91 26.70 -0.81
C PHE A 75 -3.91 28.22 -1.08
N GLN A 76 -2.73 28.84 -1.03
CA GLN A 76 -2.56 30.29 -1.16
C GLN A 76 -3.06 30.84 -2.51
N GLY A 77 -3.60 32.07 -2.50
CA GLY A 77 -3.72 32.89 -3.72
C GLY A 77 -4.81 32.51 -4.72
N LYS A 78 -5.60 31.44 -4.48
CA LYS A 78 -6.71 31.05 -5.35
C LYS A 78 -8.00 31.77 -4.92
N THR A 79 -8.07 33.06 -5.24
CA THR A 79 -9.18 33.99 -4.94
C THR A 79 -10.48 33.70 -5.70
N GLY A 80 -10.78 32.43 -5.98
CA GLY A 80 -11.94 31.98 -6.73
C GLY A 80 -12.52 30.65 -6.26
N GLY A 81 -12.15 30.18 -5.07
CA GLY A 81 -12.78 29.01 -4.42
C GLY A 81 -12.55 27.66 -5.10
N THR A 82 -11.60 27.56 -6.05
CA THR A 82 -11.38 26.32 -6.83
C THR A 82 -9.95 25.80 -6.73
N LYS A 83 -9.82 24.48 -6.62
CA LYS A 83 -8.53 23.78 -6.68
C LYS A 83 -8.09 23.65 -8.14
N GLU A 84 -6.84 23.98 -8.43
CA GLU A 84 -6.30 23.87 -9.79
C GLU A 84 -6.16 22.41 -10.25
N ARG A 85 -5.96 21.48 -9.32
CA ARG A 85 -5.82 20.05 -9.57
C ARG A 85 -6.78 19.25 -8.70
N SER A 86 -7.06 18.03 -9.14
CA SER A 86 -7.90 17.11 -8.39
C SER A 86 -7.17 16.54 -7.18
N PRO A 87 -7.91 15.97 -6.21
CA PRO A 87 -7.31 15.23 -5.11
C PRO A 87 -6.41 14.09 -5.60
N VAL A 88 -5.45 13.70 -4.77
CA VAL A 88 -4.52 12.59 -5.03
C VAL A 88 -4.94 11.38 -4.20
N ILE A 89 -4.98 10.21 -4.81
CA ILE A 89 -5.11 8.94 -4.08
C ILE A 89 -3.71 8.54 -3.63
N PHE A 90 -3.56 8.29 -2.33
CA PHE A 90 -2.31 7.94 -1.70
C PHE A 90 -2.40 6.55 -1.07
N PRO A 91 -1.74 5.53 -1.66
CA PRO A 91 -1.73 4.18 -1.10
C PRO A 91 -0.75 4.13 0.07
N HIS A 92 -1.21 4.40 1.30
CA HIS A 92 -0.34 4.57 2.46
C HIS A 92 0.47 3.30 2.76
N GLU A 93 -0.18 2.13 2.72
CA GLU A 93 0.48 0.84 2.97
C GLU A 93 1.65 0.57 2.01
N ALA A 94 1.49 0.93 0.73
CA ALA A 94 2.54 0.74 -0.27
C ALA A 94 3.78 1.61 0.00
N HIS A 95 3.62 2.73 0.72
CA HIS A 95 4.74 3.57 1.16
C HIS A 95 5.36 3.04 2.44
N MET A 96 4.58 2.45 3.35
CA MET A 96 5.07 1.85 4.60
C MET A 96 5.97 0.62 4.36
N ASP A 97 5.93 -0.01 3.18
CA ASP A 97 6.87 -1.06 2.80
C ASP A 97 8.33 -0.57 2.67
N VAL A 98 8.53 0.75 2.46
CA VAL A 98 9.85 1.32 2.14
C VAL A 98 10.20 2.63 2.87
N LEU A 99 9.25 3.23 3.58
CA LEU A 99 9.39 4.48 4.34
C LEU A 99 8.89 4.28 5.77
N GLU A 100 9.44 5.07 6.68
CA GLU A 100 9.00 5.14 8.07
C GLU A 100 7.98 6.27 8.27
N CYS A 101 7.25 6.23 9.38
CA CYS A 101 6.23 7.24 9.71
C CYS A 101 6.78 8.67 9.67
N LEU A 102 7.99 8.87 10.22
CA LEU A 102 8.62 10.18 10.37
C LEU A 102 9.28 10.70 9.08
N ASP A 103 9.35 9.90 8.02
CA ASP A 103 9.80 10.37 6.70
C ASP A 103 8.79 11.35 6.08
N CYS A 104 7.51 11.18 6.42
CA CYS A 104 6.42 12.04 5.99
C CYS A 104 5.89 12.91 7.13
N HIS A 105 5.66 12.34 8.31
CA HIS A 105 5.14 13.06 9.47
C HIS A 105 6.26 13.68 10.28
N HIS A 106 6.27 15.00 10.38
CA HIS A 106 7.32 15.70 11.10
C HIS A 106 6.76 16.89 11.89
N LEU A 107 7.45 17.19 12.99
CA LEU A 107 7.30 18.43 13.73
C LEU A 107 8.69 18.98 13.99
N TYR A 108 9.10 19.99 13.23
CA TYR A 108 10.44 20.56 13.35
C TYR A 108 10.46 21.71 14.37
N GLU A 109 11.23 21.53 15.43
CA GLU A 109 11.56 22.59 16.39
C GLU A 109 13.07 22.80 16.42
N ASN A 110 13.52 24.05 16.23
CA ASN A 110 14.95 24.40 16.19
C ASN A 110 15.81 23.58 15.19
N GLY A 111 15.17 23.01 14.16
CA GLY A 111 15.83 22.21 13.13
C GLY A 111 15.90 20.71 13.43
N GLU A 112 15.34 20.26 14.56
CA GLU A 112 15.23 18.84 14.91
C GLU A 112 13.78 18.39 14.79
N ASN A 113 13.54 17.17 14.28
CA ASN A 113 12.21 16.57 14.30
C ASN A 113 11.96 16.05 15.72
N VAL A 114 11.02 16.68 16.42
CA VAL A 114 10.67 16.35 17.81
C VAL A 114 9.42 15.47 17.91
N LEU A 115 8.84 15.08 16.78
CA LEU A 115 7.66 14.22 16.73
C LEU A 115 8.01 12.78 17.10
N ASP A 116 7.27 12.20 18.04
CA ASP A 116 7.33 10.76 18.32
C ASP A 116 6.27 10.03 17.48
N GLU A 117 6.60 8.84 16.97
CA GLU A 117 5.67 8.02 16.21
C GLU A 117 4.45 7.60 17.05
N SER A 118 4.60 7.51 18.37
CA SER A 118 3.47 7.20 19.27
C SER A 118 2.42 8.30 19.31
N ASP A 119 2.77 9.51 18.88
CA ASP A 119 1.86 10.66 18.85
C ASP A 119 1.06 10.74 17.54
N LEU A 120 1.31 9.82 16.59
CA LEU A 120 0.59 9.74 15.32
C LEU A 120 -0.74 9.00 15.49
N GLU A 121 -1.74 9.73 15.97
CA GLU A 121 -3.11 9.25 16.07
C GLU A 121 -4.00 9.80 14.93
N GLU A 122 -5.00 9.03 14.52
CA GLU A 122 -5.96 9.48 13.51
C GLU A 122 -6.69 10.74 14.00
N GLY A 123 -6.57 11.82 13.25
CA GLY A 123 -7.18 13.11 13.59
C GLY A 123 -6.28 14.05 14.38
N ASP A 124 -5.04 13.65 14.71
CA ASP A 124 -4.07 14.54 15.36
C ASP A 124 -3.66 15.70 14.43
N PRO A 125 -3.57 16.95 14.91
CA PRO A 125 -3.16 18.10 14.08
C PRO A 125 -1.79 17.93 13.39
N ASN A 126 -0.87 17.17 13.98
CA ASN A 126 0.45 16.86 13.44
C ASN A 126 0.39 15.83 12.29
N THR A 127 -0.70 15.06 12.20
CA THR A 127 -1.01 14.25 11.01
C THR A 127 -1.63 15.06 9.87
N ASN A 128 -2.11 16.28 10.16
CA ASN A 128 -2.72 17.15 9.16
C ASN A 128 -1.71 18.18 8.64
N CYS A 129 -1.16 17.92 7.45
CA CYS A 129 -0.20 18.80 6.78
C CYS A 129 -0.63 20.28 6.76
N CYS A 130 -1.92 20.58 6.57
CA CYS A 130 -2.42 21.95 6.48
C CYS A 130 -2.38 22.72 7.81
N SER A 131 -2.28 22.03 8.96
CA SER A 131 -2.17 22.69 10.26
C SER A 131 -0.95 23.64 10.31
N CYS A 132 0.15 23.19 9.72
CA CYS A 132 1.41 23.92 9.66
C CYS A 132 1.75 24.42 8.25
N HIS A 133 1.52 23.61 7.20
CA HIS A 133 1.74 24.02 5.81
C HIS A 133 0.49 24.67 5.24
N ASN A 134 0.31 25.95 5.53
CA ASN A 134 -0.83 26.74 5.03
C ASN A 134 -0.36 27.94 4.18
N SER A 135 -1.33 28.70 3.70
CA SER A 135 -1.14 29.83 2.79
C SER A 135 -0.29 30.99 3.34
N THR A 136 0.00 31.01 4.64
CA THR A 136 0.81 32.05 5.30
C THR A 136 2.24 31.59 5.62
N THR A 137 2.54 30.32 5.40
CA THR A 137 3.82 29.72 5.77
C THR A 137 4.83 29.73 4.63
N LYS A 138 6.12 29.65 4.99
CA LYS A 138 7.23 29.71 4.03
C LYS A 138 7.19 28.55 3.02
N ILE A 139 6.82 27.36 3.48
CA ILE A 139 6.59 26.18 2.65
C ILE A 139 5.09 25.94 2.71
N ASN A 140 4.36 26.35 1.66
CA ASN A 140 2.92 26.14 1.58
C ASN A 140 2.59 24.64 1.37
N LEU A 141 1.31 24.30 1.45
CA LEU A 141 0.85 22.91 1.34
C LEU A 141 1.23 22.24 0.02
N GLU A 142 1.14 22.95 -1.10
CA GLU A 142 1.47 22.42 -2.42
C GLU A 142 2.97 22.08 -2.51
N ASP A 143 3.82 23.01 -2.07
CA ASP A 143 5.26 22.81 -2.03
C ASP A 143 5.66 21.70 -1.06
N ALA A 144 4.99 21.57 0.09
CA ALA A 144 5.25 20.50 1.05
C ALA A 144 5.04 19.11 0.40
N PHE A 145 3.90 18.89 -0.25
CA PHE A 145 3.66 17.63 -0.95
C PHE A 145 4.62 17.40 -2.12
N HIS A 146 4.85 18.40 -2.96
CA HIS A 146 5.74 18.24 -4.10
C HIS A 146 7.19 17.98 -3.69
N ASN A 147 7.67 18.61 -2.61
CA ASN A 147 9.03 18.39 -2.10
C ASN A 147 9.19 17.06 -1.37
N SER A 148 8.12 16.49 -0.80
CA SER A 148 8.20 15.16 -0.16
C SER A 148 8.02 14.02 -1.16
N CYS A 149 7.04 14.10 -2.07
CA CYS A 149 6.68 12.96 -2.93
C CYS A 149 7.57 12.86 -4.19
N ILE A 150 7.75 13.97 -4.91
CA ILE A 150 8.35 13.95 -6.26
C ILE A 150 9.83 13.56 -6.25
N PRO A 151 10.68 14.00 -5.30
CA PRO A 151 12.09 13.59 -5.26
C PRO A 151 12.27 12.08 -5.12
N CYS A 152 11.59 11.46 -4.15
CA CYS A 152 11.66 10.01 -3.93
C CYS A 152 11.16 9.23 -5.17
N HIS A 153 10.05 9.67 -5.79
CA HIS A 153 9.55 9.05 -7.02
C HIS A 153 10.52 9.22 -8.20
N ASN A 154 11.18 10.38 -8.34
CA ASN A 154 12.20 10.62 -9.36
C ASN A 154 13.46 9.76 -9.17
N GLU A 155 13.90 9.57 -7.93
CA GLU A 155 15.07 8.75 -7.63
C GLU A 155 14.80 7.27 -7.88
N ASN A 156 13.64 6.79 -7.46
CA ASN A 156 13.28 5.38 -7.62
C ASN A 156 12.81 5.03 -9.05
N SER A 157 12.27 5.98 -9.82
CA SER A 157 11.97 5.77 -11.25
C SER A 157 13.22 5.67 -12.13
N LYS A 158 14.30 6.38 -11.78
CA LYS A 158 15.59 6.32 -12.51
C LYS A 158 16.32 4.99 -12.36
N LYS A 159 16.11 4.26 -11.26
CA LYS A 159 16.69 2.90 -11.07
C LYS A 159 16.24 1.93 -12.17
N PHE A 160 15.10 2.19 -12.81
CA PHE A 160 14.56 1.42 -13.94
C PHE A 160 14.80 2.07 -15.31
N TRP A 161 15.64 3.11 -15.43
CA TRP A 161 15.92 3.76 -16.72
C TRP A 161 16.68 2.83 -17.68
N ILE A 162 15.99 2.34 -18.70
CA ILE A 162 16.57 1.64 -19.85
C ILE A 162 16.93 2.67 -20.94
N PRO A 163 18.18 2.71 -21.44
CA PRO A 163 18.56 3.68 -22.47
C PRO A 163 17.80 3.44 -23.78
N ARG A 164 16.89 4.35 -24.13
CA ARG A 164 16.21 4.35 -25.42
C ARG A 164 17.16 4.82 -26.53
N LYS A 165 17.82 3.89 -27.20
CA LYS A 165 18.24 4.07 -28.60
C LYS A 165 17.76 2.90 -29.46
N GLY A 166 16.65 3.13 -30.18
CA GLY A 166 16.44 2.54 -31.51
C GLY A 166 15.76 1.18 -31.64
N ILE A 167 15.14 0.60 -30.60
CA ILE A 167 14.47 -0.72 -30.73
C ILE A 167 13.04 -0.65 -30.19
N GLN A 168 12.08 -1.28 -30.88
CA GLN A 168 10.68 -1.38 -30.48
C GLN A 168 10.53 -2.30 -29.24
N TRP A 169 10.67 -1.75 -28.03
CA TRP A 169 10.80 -2.51 -26.76
C TRP A 169 9.47 -2.83 -26.04
N LYS A 170 8.31 -2.79 -26.72
CA LYS A 170 7.00 -3.08 -26.09
C LYS A 170 6.81 -4.52 -25.54
N ALA A 171 7.86 -5.33 -25.42
CA ALA A 171 7.73 -6.77 -25.16
C ALA A 171 8.12 -7.27 -23.75
N PHE A 172 8.76 -6.49 -22.87
CA PHE A 172 9.21 -7.03 -21.57
C PHE A 172 9.22 -6.01 -20.42
N LEU A 173 8.16 -5.20 -20.28
CA LEU A 173 7.91 -4.59 -18.97
C LEU A 173 6.92 -5.48 -18.23
N THR A 174 7.38 -6.04 -17.12
CA THR A 174 6.52 -6.74 -16.17
C THR A 174 5.67 -5.72 -15.40
N PRO A 175 4.50 -6.09 -14.86
CA PRO A 175 3.68 -5.17 -14.05
C PRO A 175 4.43 -4.53 -12.87
N SER A 176 5.50 -5.16 -12.39
CA SER A 176 6.39 -4.64 -11.34
C SER A 176 7.39 -3.56 -11.80
N ASP A 177 7.48 -3.30 -13.11
CA ASP A 177 8.36 -2.26 -13.68
C ASP A 177 7.62 -0.92 -13.89
N GLN A 178 6.49 -0.70 -13.22
CA GLN A 178 5.76 0.56 -13.30
C GLN A 178 6.62 1.70 -12.72
N LEU A 179 6.93 2.66 -13.59
CA LEU A 179 7.61 3.90 -13.20
C LEU A 179 6.74 4.63 -12.17
N LEU A 180 7.34 5.06 -11.05
CA LEU A 180 6.63 5.84 -10.04
C LEU A 180 6.11 7.16 -10.63
N PRO A 181 4.92 7.63 -10.19
CA PRO A 181 4.27 8.78 -10.78
C PRO A 181 5.08 10.04 -10.50
N THR A 182 5.52 10.73 -11.54
CA THR A 182 6.34 11.97 -11.44
C THR A 182 5.73 13.12 -12.21
N LEU A 183 4.77 12.83 -13.10
CA LEU A 183 4.03 13.82 -13.86
C LEU A 183 2.74 14.18 -13.13
N CYS A 184 2.30 15.44 -13.28
CA CYS A 184 1.12 15.93 -12.57
C CYS A 184 -0.13 15.05 -12.80
N GLY A 185 -0.33 14.58 -14.03
CA GLY A 185 -1.50 13.76 -14.39
C GLY A 185 -1.41 12.30 -13.95
N GLU A 186 -0.26 11.86 -13.44
CA GLU A 186 -0.09 10.51 -12.89
C GLU A 186 -0.46 10.47 -11.39
N CYS A 187 -0.30 11.60 -10.68
CA CYS A 187 -0.79 11.76 -9.30
C CYS A 187 -2.24 12.26 -9.26
N HIS A 188 -2.57 13.28 -10.06
CA HIS A 188 -3.90 13.92 -10.10
C HIS A 188 -4.83 13.26 -11.11
N ILE A 189 -5.10 11.97 -10.92
CA ILE A 189 -5.91 11.16 -11.86
C ILE A 189 -7.43 11.36 -11.70
N LEU A 190 -7.86 11.93 -10.58
CA LEU A 190 -9.28 12.14 -10.28
C LEU A 190 -9.84 13.35 -11.04
N PRO A 191 -11.17 13.47 -11.19
CA PRO A 191 -11.79 14.72 -11.62
C PRO A 191 -11.56 15.82 -10.58
N LYS A 192 -11.46 17.09 -11.02
CA LYS A 192 -11.35 18.22 -10.08
C LYS A 192 -12.60 18.29 -9.22
N SER A 193 -12.43 18.32 -7.90
CA SER A 193 -13.54 18.55 -6.97
C SER A 193 -14.03 19.99 -7.15
N THR A 194 -15.28 20.15 -7.62
CA THR A 194 -15.98 21.43 -7.54
C THR A 194 -16.31 21.69 -6.06
N SER A 195 -16.09 22.91 -5.56
CA SER A 195 -16.54 23.30 -4.23
C SER A 195 -18.05 23.08 -4.11
N PRO A 196 -18.58 22.72 -2.92
CA PRO A 196 -20.01 22.80 -2.70
C PRO A 196 -20.45 24.26 -2.88
N GLU A 197 -21.50 24.47 -3.70
CA GLU A 197 -22.22 25.76 -3.81
C GLU A 197 -22.87 26.16 -2.49
#